data_AF-A0AAQ1GM43-F1
#
_entry.id   AF-A0AAQ1GM43-F1
#
_cell.length_a   1.000
_cell.length_b   1.000
_cell.length_c   1.000
_cell.angle_alpha   90.00
_cell.angle_beta   90.00
_cell.angle_gamma   90.00
#
_symmetry.space_group_name_H-M   'P 1'
#
loop_
_entity.id
_entity.type
_entity.pdbx_description
1 polymer ?
#
loop_
_entity_poly.entity_id
_entity_poly.type
_entity_poly.pdbx_seq_one_letter_code
_entity_poly.pdbx_strand_id
1 'polypeptide(L)' 'MSVGHVAFPCSNVTKLAFGGDDLRTAYVTTARKGLDEVALAREPFAGALFSFRAPAAGQKQSLCRIVCPD' A
#
# COMPACT_ATOMS: atom_id res chain seq x y z
N MET A 1 -0.84 -12.42 -21.01
CA MET A 1 -0.78 -11.50 -19.86
C MET A 1 0.49 -11.81 -19.09
N SER A 2 1.43 -10.87 -18.97
CA SER A 2 2.59 -11.05 -18.09
C SER A 2 2.30 -10.42 -16.73
N VAL A 3 2.77 -11.05 -15.66
CA VAL A 3 2.61 -10.57 -14.28
C VAL A 3 3.98 -10.10 -13.77
N GLY A 4 4.04 -8.89 -13.22
CA GLY A 4 5.22 -8.36 -12.54
C GLY A 4 5.15 -8.54 -11.02
N HIS A 5 6.31 -8.49 -10.36
CA HIS A 5 6.41 -8.59 -8.89
C HIS A 5 7.22 -7.41 -8.35
N VAL A 6 6.81 -6.89 -7.19
CA VAL A 6 7.53 -5.84 -6.45
C VAL A 6 7.75 -6.35 -5.03
N ALA A 7 9.01 -6.48 -4.61
CA ALA A 7 9.36 -6.91 -3.26
C ALA A 7 9.25 -5.74 -2.27
N PHE A 8 8.79 -6.04 -1.05
CA PHE A 8 8.68 -5.08 0.05
C PHE A 8 9.58 -5.50 1.21
N PRO A 9 10.19 -4.55 1.93
CA PRO A 9 11.07 -4.84 3.07
C PRO A 9 10.29 -5.11 4.37
N CYS A 10 9.12 -5.73 4.25
CA CYS A 10 8.26 -6.16 5.34
C CYS A 10 7.21 -7.16 4.83
N SER A 11 6.77 -8.07 5.70
CA SER A 11 5.93 -9.20 5.32
C SER A 11 4.45 -8.83 5.10
N ASN A 12 3.93 -7.91 5.91
CA ASN A 12 2.47 -7.69 6.03
C ASN A 12 1.96 -6.55 5.12
N VAL A 13 2.03 -6.73 3.80
CA VAL A 13 1.35 -5.84 2.84
C VAL A 13 -0.17 -6.03 2.95
N THR A 14 -0.91 -4.94 3.12
CA THR A 14 -2.37 -5.00 3.36
C THR A 14 -3.19 -4.67 2.13
N LYS A 15 -2.91 -3.54 1.48
CA LYS A 15 -3.62 -3.00 0.30
C LYS A 15 -2.70 -2.07 -0.50
N LEU A 16 -3.14 -1.77 -1.72
CA LEU A 16 -2.54 -0.80 -2.63
C LEU A 16 -3.65 0.05 -3.27
N ALA A 17 -3.33 1.31 -3.58
CA ALA A 17 -4.15 2.18 -4.41
C ALA A 17 -3.26 2.98 -5.38
N PHE A 18 -3.77 3.24 -6.58
CA PHE A 18 -3.13 4.15 -7.53
C PHE A 18 -3.55 5.60 -7.24
N GLY A 19 -2.59 6.51 -7.37
CA GLY A 19 -2.79 7.95 -7.22
C GLY A 19 -1.69 8.75 -7.91
N GLY A 20 -1.54 10.00 -7.51
CA GLY A 20 -0.76 10.99 -8.26
C GLY A 20 -1.52 11.50 -9.49
N ASP A 21 -1.03 12.59 -10.08
CA ASP A 21 -1.75 13.33 -11.13
C ASP A 21 -2.00 12.49 -12.40
N ASP A 22 -1.16 11.49 -12.65
CA ASP A 22 -1.23 10.59 -13.81
C ASP A 22 -1.65 9.15 -13.43
N LEU A 23 -2.05 8.93 -12.18
CA LEU A 23 -2.45 7.62 -11.64
C LEU A 23 -1.40 6.51 -11.78
N ARG A 24 -0.12 6.85 -11.95
CA ARG A 24 0.97 5.87 -12.05
C ARG A 24 1.75 5.72 -10.74
N THR A 25 1.38 6.42 -9.68
CA THR A 25 1.97 6.21 -8.36
C THR A 25 1.14 5.18 -7.59
N ALA A 26 1.71 4.03 -7.28
CA ALA A 26 1.11 3.05 -6.39
C ALA A 26 1.49 3.39 -4.95
N TYR A 27 0.51 3.63 -4.09
CA TYR A 27 0.67 3.75 -2.64
C TYR A 27 0.30 2.42 -2.00
N VAL A 28 1.14 1.93 -1.08
CA VAL A 28 1.01 0.59 -0.50
C VAL A 28 1.06 0.67 1.02
N THR A 29 -0.03 0.24 1.65
CA THR A 29 -0.14 0.19 3.11
C THR A 29 0.35 -1.15 3.62
N THR A 30 1.06 -1.13 4.74
CA THR A 30 1.54 -2.33 5.42
C THR A 30 1.05 -2.32 6.87
N ALA A 31 1.13 -3.46 7.55
CA ALA A 31 0.73 -3.59 8.94
C ALA A 31 1.88 -4.12 9.79
N ARG A 32 1.87 -3.74 11.06
CA ARG A 32 2.75 -4.34 12.09
C ARG A 32 1.98 -5.21 13.08
N LYS A 33 0.65 -5.32 12.92
CA LYS A 33 -0.21 -6.10 13.81
C LYS A 33 0.18 -7.57 13.74
N GLY A 34 0.36 -8.20 14.90
CA GLY A 34 0.70 -9.62 15.02
C GLY A 34 2.19 -9.93 14.99
N LEU A 35 3.06 -8.92 14.82
CA LEU A 35 4.51 -9.09 14.96
C LEU A 35 4.93 -8.92 16.43
N ASP A 36 5.79 -9.81 16.92
CA ASP A 36 6.45 -9.65 18.22
C ASP A 36 7.66 -8.70 18.13
N GLU A 37 8.29 -8.41 19.26
CA GLU A 37 9.41 -7.47 19.33
C GLU A 37 10.62 -7.92 18.48
N VAL A 38 10.87 -9.23 18.41
CA VAL A 38 11.98 -9.79 17.63
C VAL A 38 11.73 -9.63 16.14
N ALA A 39 10.49 -9.90 15.69
CA ALA A 39 10.09 -9.71 14.30
C ALA A 39 10.08 -8.23 13.92
N LEU A 40 9.58 -7.35 14.80
CA LEU A 40 9.61 -5.90 14.57
C LEU A 40 11.03 -5.35 14.45
N ALA A 41 11.97 -5.86 15.24
CA ALA A 41 13.38 -5.49 15.13
C ALA A 41 14.00 -5.94 13.79
N ARG A 42 13.54 -7.07 13.23
CA ARG A 42 13.98 -7.57 11.90
C ARG A 42 13.29 -6.85 10.74
N GLU A 43 12.06 -6.39 10.93
CA GLU A 43 11.24 -5.71 9.93
C GLU A 43 10.93 -4.26 10.36
N PRO A 44 11.93 -3.35 10.38
CA PRO A 44 11.75 -2.00 10.91
C PRO A 44 10.72 -1.16 10.14
N PHE A 45 10.37 -1.56 8.92
CA PHE A 45 9.36 -0.88 8.10
C PHE A 45 7.96 -1.52 8.17
N ALA A 46 7.76 -2.55 8.99
CA ALA A 46 6.42 -3.10 9.20
C ALA A 46 5.47 -2.01 9.73
N GLY A 47 4.36 -1.78 9.03
CA GLY A 47 3.39 -0.72 9.35
C GLY A 47 3.65 0.62 8.66
N ALA A 48 4.71 0.75 7.85
CA ALA A 48 4.95 1.94 7.06
C ALA A 48 4.02 2.06 5.83
N LEU A 49 3.96 3.26 5.27
CA LEU A 49 3.38 3.54 3.95
C LEU A 49 4.52 3.64 2.93
N PHE A 50 4.37 2.96 1.80
CA PHE A 50 5.33 2.99 0.70
C PHE A 50 4.71 3.55 -0.57
N SER A 51 5.55 3.97 -1.50
CA SER A 51 5.12 4.30 -2.86
C SER A 51 6.13 3.90 -3.91
N PHE A 52 5.66 3.50 -5.10
CA PHE A 52 6.51 3.30 -6.27
C PHE A 52 5.79 3.73 -7.55
N ARG A 53 6.55 3.94 -8.63
CA ARG A 53 6.01 4.25 -9.96
C ARG A 53 5.70 2.96 -10.72
N ALA A 54 4.45 2.76 -11.08
CA ALA A 54 3.99 1.59 -11.81
C ALA A 54 4.11 1.77 -13.33
N PRO A 55 4.37 0.67 -14.08
CA PRO A 55 4.45 0.71 -15.54
C PRO A 55 3.09 0.96 -16.21
N ALA A 56 1.99 0.71 -15.51
CA ALA A 56 0.62 0.98 -15.93
C ALA A 56 -0.05 2.00 -14.99
N ALA A 57 -0.95 2.82 -15.55
CA ALA A 57 -1.79 3.72 -14.77
C ALA A 57 -2.97 2.95 -14.16
N GLY A 58 -3.39 3.38 -12.96
CA GLY A 58 -4.63 2.94 -12.35
C GLY A 58 -5.86 3.66 -12.90
N GLN A 59 -6.97 3.52 -12.17
CA GLN A 59 -8.24 4.17 -12.47
C GLN A 59 -8.60 5.17 -11.37
N LYS A 60 -9.37 6.22 -11.72
CA LYS A 60 -9.89 7.15 -10.73
C LYS A 60 -10.88 6.41 -9.82
N GLN A 61 -10.69 6.56 -8.51
CA GLN A 61 -11.64 6.04 -7.53
C GLN A 61 -13.00 6.72 -7.71
N SER A 62 -14.09 5.96 -7.64
CA SER A 62 -15.43 6.52 -7.58
C SER A 62 -15.58 7.39 -6.35
N LEU A 63 -16.19 8.57 -6.51
CA LEU A 63 -16.51 9.45 -5.40
C LEU A 63 -17.57 8.77 -4.51
N CYS A 64 -17.21 8.50 -3.26
CA CYS A 64 -18.13 8.03 -2.24
C CYS A 64 -18.24 9.11 -1.16
N ARG A 65 -19.45 9.62 -0.93
CA ARG A 65 -19.72 10.53 0.17
C ARG A 65 -20.05 9.71 1.40
N ILE A 66 -19.17 9.76 2.40
CA ILE A 66 -19.45 9.22 3.74
C ILE A 66 -20.15 10.33 4.52
N VAL A 67 -21.35 10.05 5.03
CA VAL A 67 -22.07 10.92 5.95
C VAL A 67 -22.15 10.17 7.27
N CYS A 68 -21.47 10.68 8.29
CA CYS A 68 -21.74 10.25 9.66
C CYS A 68 -22.96 11.05 10.15
N PRO A 69 -24.01 10.41 10.66
CA PRO A 69 -25.03 11.13 11.41
C PRO A 69 -24.42 11.69 12.69
N ASP A 70 -24.97 12.81 13.17
CA ASP A 70 -24.69 13.36 14.51
C ASP A 70 -25.00 12.33 15.61
#